data_AF-A0ABD4TBM4-F1
#
_entry.id   AF-A0ABD4TBM4-F1
#
_cell.length_a   1.000
_cell.length_b   1.000
_cell.length_c   1.000
_cell.angle_alpha   90.00
_cell.angle_beta   90.00
_cell.angle_gamma   90.00
#
_symmetry.space_group_name_H-M   'P 1'
#
loop_
_entity.id
_entity.type
_entity.pdbx_description
1 polymer ?
#
loop_
_entity_poly.entity_id
_entity_poly.type
_entity_poly.pdbx_seq_one_letter_code
_entity_poly.pdbx_strand_id
1 'polypeptide(L)' 'METTQWLVTLTFRVTVSGVRSKDDSVAAGLEQLKQGLCAGQDVPVEASVRRITNIVEEEPIFGVRW' A
#
# COMPACT_ATOMS: atom_id res chain seq x y z
N MET A 1 6.90 -27.36 10.55
CA MET A 1 6.63 -26.12 11.31
C MET A 1 5.57 -25.37 10.55
N GLU A 2 4.42 -25.09 11.14
CA GLU A 2 3.42 -24.22 10.50
C GLU A 2 4.03 -22.82 10.35
N THR A 3 4.22 -22.36 9.12
CA THR A 3 4.70 -21.02 8.84
C THR A 3 3.60 -20.04 9.22
N THR A 4 3.79 -19.30 10.31
CA THR A 4 2.88 -18.22 10.67
C THR A 4 2.99 -17.12 9.62
N GLN A 5 1.89 -16.85 8.92
CA GLN A 5 1.82 -15.82 7.89
C GLN A 5 0.93 -14.67 8.37
N TRP A 6 1.33 -13.46 7.99
CA TRP A 6 0.63 -12.22 8.31
C TRP A 6 0.36 -11.48 7.01
N LEU A 7 -0.87 -10.99 6.83
CA LEU A 7 -1.18 -10.00 5.82
C LEU A 7 -0.99 -8.62 6.46
N VAL A 8 -0.11 -7.82 5.86
CA VAL A 8 0.18 -6.46 6.27
C VAL A 8 -0.26 -5.53 5.14
N THR A 9 -1.21 -4.65 5.45
CA THR A 9 -1.66 -3.59 4.55
C THR A 9 -1.13 -2.26 5.06
N LEU A 10 -0.38 -1.56 4.22
CA LEU A 10 0.11 -0.20 4.50
C LEU A 10 -0.62 0.79 3.59
N THR A 11 -1.32 1.74 4.20
CA THR A 11 -2.04 2.81 3.51
C THR A 11 -1.26 4.11 3.68
N PHE A 12 -0.67 4.60 2.60
CA PHE A 12 0.05 5.87 2.59
C PHE A 12 -0.87 7.01 2.13
N ARG A 13 -0.77 8.17 2.77
CA ARG A 13 -1.45 9.39 2.32
C ARG A 13 -0.41 10.39 1.84
N VAL A 14 -0.54 10.79 0.57
CA VAL A 14 0.36 11.75 -0.07
C VAL A 14 -0.48 12.89 -0.65
N THR A 15 -0.02 14.12 -0.46
CA THR A 15 -0.63 15.31 -1.07
C THR A 15 0.24 15.76 -2.23
N VAL A 16 -0.34 15.76 -3.43
CA VAL A 16 0.29 16.23 -4.66
C VAL A 16 -0.29 17.57 -5.08
N SER A 17 0.54 18.44 -5.66
CA SER A 17 0.13 19.77 -6.14
C SER A 17 0.72 20.04 -7.53
N GLY A 18 0.14 20.98 -8.27
CA GLY A 18 0.64 21.39 -9.59
C GLY A 18 0.42 20.39 -10.74
N VAL A 19 -0.39 19.34 -10.53
CA VAL A 19 -0.72 18.32 -11.54
C VAL A 19 -1.90 18.74 -12.42
N ARG A 20 -1.88 18.35 -13.70
CA ARG A 20 -2.84 18.79 -14.71
C ARG A 20 -4.04 17.86 -14.89
N SER A 21 -3.93 16.62 -14.43
CA SER A 21 -4.99 15.61 -14.53
C SER A 21 -5.00 14.68 -13.33
N LYS A 22 -6.10 13.91 -13.20
CA LYS A 22 -6.25 12.88 -12.18
C LYS A 22 -5.19 11.77 -12.33
N ASP A 23 -4.91 11.34 -13.56
CA ASP A 23 -3.94 10.27 -13.79
C ASP A 23 -2.51 10.74 -13.49
N ASP A 24 -2.17 11.98 -13.85
CA ASP A 24 -0.89 12.60 -13.47
C ASP A 24 -0.73 12.71 -11.95
N SER A 25 -1.84 12.89 -11.21
CA SER A 25 -1.82 12.96 -9.75
C SER A 25 -1.41 11.63 -9.10
N VAL A 26 -1.80 10.50 -9.70
CA VAL A 26 -1.41 9.16 -9.23
C VAL A 26 0.08 8.94 -9.48
N ALA A 27 0.56 9.23 -10.68
CA ALA A 27 1.97 9.06 -11.04
C ALA A 27 2.88 9.94 -10.15
N ALA A 28 2.52 11.22 -9.98
CA ALA A 28 3.24 12.14 -9.11
C ALA A 28 3.24 11.67 -7.64
N GLY A 29 2.10 11.16 -7.15
CA GLY A 29 1.98 10.67 -5.78
C GLY A 29 2.84 9.45 -5.51
N LEU A 30 2.90 8.51 -6.47
CA LEU A 30 3.76 7.33 -6.38
C LEU A 30 5.23 7.69 -6.37
N GLU A 31 5.65 8.61 -7.25
CA GLU A 31 7.04 9.04 -7.32
C GLU A 31 7.45 9.78 -6.03
N GLN A 32 6.59 10.66 -5.51
CA GLN A 32 6.82 11.34 -4.23
C GLN A 32 6.90 10.35 -3.06
N LEU A 33 6.01 9.35 -3.00
CA LEU A 33 6.05 8.30 -1.98
C LEU A 33 7.38 7.54 -2.03
N LYS A 34 7.80 7.12 -3.22
CA LYS A 34 9.05 6.39 -3.44
C LYS A 34 10.26 7.21 -2.96
N GLN A 35 10.31 8.49 -3.33
CA GLN A 35 11.38 9.38 -2.90
C GLN A 35 11.41 9.56 -1.38
N GLY A 36 10.24 9.78 -0.75
CA GLY A 36 10.12 9.89 0.71
C GLY A 36 10.63 8.65 1.44
N LEU A 37 10.20 7.46 1.00
CA LEU A 37 10.65 6.19 1.56
C LEU A 37 12.16 5.98 1.39
N CYS A 38 12.70 6.25 0.20
CA CYS A 38 14.14 6.11 -0.07
C CYS A 38 15.00 7.12 0.70
N ALA A 39 14.47 8.31 0.97
CA ALA A 39 15.13 9.34 1.76
C ALA A 39 15.01 9.12 3.28
N GLY A 40 14.27 8.09 3.71
CA GLY A 40 14.00 7.85 5.14
C GLY A 40 13.15 8.95 5.78
N GLN A 41 12.35 9.65 4.98
CA GLN A 41 11.41 10.65 5.49
C GLN A 41 10.23 9.97 6.17
N ASP A 42 9.70 10.63 7.20
CA ASP A 42 8.47 10.19 7.84
C ASP A 42 7.29 10.47 6.91
N VAL A 43 6.61 9.41 6.45
CA VAL A 43 5.47 9.50 5.55
C VAL A 43 4.22 9.06 6.30
N PRO A 44 3.11 9.81 6.23
CA PRO A 44 1.86 9.41 6.87
C PRO A 44 1.41 8.03 6.40
N VAL A 45 1.45 7.06 7.32
CA VAL A 45 1.12 5.65 7.05
C VAL A 45 0.14 5.14 8.10
N GLU A 46 -0.87 4.44 7.63
CA GLU A 46 -1.77 3.65 8.46
C GLU A 46 -1.49 2.17 8.17
N ALA A 47 -1.23 1.38 9.22
CA ALA A 47 -0.93 -0.04 9.09
C ALA A 47 -2.08 -0.89 9.65
N SER A 48 -2.53 -1.86 8.85
CA SER A 48 -3.47 -2.89 9.26
C SER A 48 -2.82 -4.26 9.12
N VAL A 49 -2.89 -5.06 10.18
CA VAL A 49 -2.23 -6.37 10.24
C VAL A 49 -3.26 -7.42 10.62
N ARG A 50 -3.37 -8.49 9.82
CA ARG A 50 -4.21 -9.65 10.12
C ARG A 50 -3.43 -10.95 9.99
N ARG A 51 -3.64 -11.88 10.91
CA ARG A 51 -3.06 -13.23 10.82
C ARG A 51 -3.76 -13.99 9.70
N ILE A 52 -3.00 -14.63 8.83
CA ILE A 52 -3.56 -15.53 7.83
C ILE A 52 -3.81 -16.87 8.53
N THR A 53 -5.07 -17.13 8.86
CA THR A 53 -5.50 -18.35 9.58
C THR A 53 -5.99 -19.45 8.64
N ASN A 54 -6.20 -19.13 7.36
CA ASN A 54 -6.65 -20.04 6.33
C ASN A 54 -6.09 -19.56 4.98
N ILE A 55 -5.18 -20.31 4.37
CA ILE A 55 -4.88 -20.20 2.94
C ILE A 55 -6.00 -20.95 2.22
N VAL A 56 -7.21 -20.39 2.22
CA VAL A 56 -8.23 -20.81 1.25
C VAL A 56 -7.99 -19.90 0.06
N GLU A 57 -7.60 -20.50 -1.07
CA GLU A 57 -7.18 -19.85 -2.33
C GLU A 57 -8.22 -18.89 -2.96
N GLU A 58 -9.27 -18.47 -2.25
CA GLU A 58 -10.45 -17.86 -2.86
C GLU A 58 -11.01 -16.61 -2.18
N GLU A 59 -10.40 -16.06 -1.12
CA GLU A 59 -10.81 -14.72 -0.67
C GLU A 59 -9.92 -13.64 -1.28
N PRO A 60 -10.42 -12.89 -2.28
CA PRO A 60 -9.64 -11.83 -2.89
C PRO A 60 -9.32 -10.78 -1.84
N ILE A 61 -8.03 -10.58 -1.60
CA ILE A 61 -7.54 -9.44 -0.84
C ILE A 61 -7.95 -8.22 -1.68
N PHE A 62 -9.02 -7.54 -1.28
CA PHE A 62 -9.68 -6.43 -2.00
C PHE A 62 -10.68 -6.76 -3.12
N GLY A 63 -11.25 -7.97 -3.19
CA GLY A 63 -12.30 -8.25 -4.20
C GLY A 63 -11.80 -8.42 -5.64
N VAL A 64 -10.49 -8.36 -5.89
CA VAL A 64 -9.87 -8.55 -7.21
C VAL A 64 -9.08 -9.87 -7.23
N ARG A 65 -9.39 -10.74 -8.20
CA ARG A 65 -8.55 -11.88 -8.59
C ARG A 65 -7.54 -11.38 -9.63
N TRP A 66 -6.25 -11.60 -9.39
CA TRP A 66 -5.19 -11.41 -10.39
C TRP A 66 -5.17 -12.61 -11.35
#